data_AF-A0A915EKU0-F1
#
_entry.id   AF-A0A915EKU0-F1
#
_cell.length_a   1.000
_cell.length_b   1.000
_cell.length_c   1.000
_cell.angle_alpha   90.00
_cell.angle_beta   90.00
_cell.angle_gamma   90.00
#
_symmetry.space_group_name_H-M   'P 1'
#
loop_
_entity.id
_entity.type
_entity.pdbx_description
1 polymer ?
#
loop_
_entity_poly.entity_id
_entity_poly.type
_entity_poly.pdbx_seq_one_letter_code
_entity_poly.pdbx_strand_id
1 'polypeptide(L)'
;MVVLTHGEYDYFTGVDGNKVNLHRFLSSMNSRNAPKLAGKPKIFIMQACRGVPIDRPDALFNFHTKKQSEFQTRFSPNDRKHSLVDHSSFSLFSCIGLKSPATSAAIPPPTLISAPFPLPNTSPSTSTQSSTYCNRQHQSYNEQSPAKETVNESHPKGVEPDRKLYKVVKEPSDADMLICYATTPNYVSWRNSMNGTWFVQSICEVFSKHAANEDIVTMLTRVNKQVAHVYESSSTGAKQIPEMASRLRKKFYFFPGIDTE
;
A
#
# COMPACT_ATOMS: atom_id res chain seq x y z
N MET A 1 2.56 -10.95 7.62
CA MET A 1 1.20 -10.85 8.18
C MET A 1 0.21 -10.61 7.06
N VAL A 2 -0.94 -11.25 7.12
CA VAL A 2 -2.01 -11.13 6.11
C VAL A 2 -3.28 -10.69 6.81
N VAL A 3 -3.94 -9.65 6.30
CA VAL A 3 -5.19 -9.11 6.83
C VAL A 3 -6.23 -9.18 5.72
N LEU A 4 -7.32 -9.92 5.95
CA LEU A 4 -8.43 -10.09 5.01
C LEU A 4 -9.70 -9.57 5.70
N THR A 5 -10.17 -8.37 5.33
CA THR A 5 -11.29 -7.73 6.04
C THR A 5 -11.97 -6.64 5.20
N HIS A 6 -13.06 -6.08 5.73
CA HIS A 6 -13.62 -4.82 5.26
C HIS A 6 -12.74 -3.64 5.67
N GLY A 7 -12.69 -2.61 4.84
CA GLY A 7 -11.88 -1.43 5.13
C GLY A 7 -12.36 -0.22 4.37
N GLU A 8 -11.78 0.90 4.77
CA GLU A 8 -11.93 2.21 4.15
C GLU A 8 -10.53 2.85 4.07
N TYR A 9 -10.45 4.10 3.61
CA TYR A 9 -9.19 4.82 3.56
C TYR A 9 -8.54 4.88 4.96
N ASP A 10 -7.35 4.30 5.11
CA ASP A 10 -6.58 4.23 6.36
C ASP A 10 -7.21 3.51 7.57
N TYR A 11 -8.28 2.74 7.36
CA TYR A 11 -8.92 1.95 8.42
C TYR A 11 -9.28 0.54 7.97
N PHE A 12 -9.15 -0.42 8.90
CA PHE A 12 -9.81 -1.72 8.82
C PHE A 12 -11.07 -1.71 9.68
N THR A 13 -12.03 -2.55 9.34
CA THR A 13 -13.22 -2.79 10.16
C THR A 13 -13.10 -4.15 10.82
N GLY A 14 -13.22 -4.20 12.15
CA GLY A 14 -13.29 -5.44 12.91
C GLY A 14 -14.64 -6.13 12.76
N VAL A 15 -14.74 -7.37 13.22
CA VAL A 15 -16.01 -8.12 13.24
C VAL A 15 -17.05 -7.50 14.18
N ASP A 16 -16.57 -6.73 15.16
CA ASP A 16 -17.34 -5.91 16.09
C ASP A 16 -17.84 -4.60 15.46
N GLY A 17 -17.51 -4.35 14.19
CA GLY A 17 -17.80 -3.09 13.49
C GLY A 17 -16.88 -1.94 13.86
N ASN A 18 -15.94 -2.13 14.79
CA ASN A 18 -15.04 -1.07 15.21
C ASN A 18 -13.94 -0.83 14.18
N LYS A 19 -13.56 0.44 14.01
CA LYS A 19 -12.50 0.83 13.09
C LYS A 19 -11.12 0.69 13.76
N VAL A 20 -10.20 0.02 13.07
CA VAL A 20 -8.80 -0.10 13.45
C VAL A 20 -7.97 0.79 12.53
N ASN A 21 -7.30 1.80 13.11
CA ASN A 21 -6.45 2.71 12.36
C ASN A 21 -5.20 1.98 11.81
N LEU A 22 -5.01 2.09 10.50
CA LEU A 22 -3.92 1.42 9.78
C LEU A 22 -2.54 1.87 10.24
N HIS A 23 -2.35 3.18 10.44
CA HIS A 23 -1.06 3.71 10.90
C HIS A 23 -0.70 3.18 12.29
N ARG A 24 -1.66 3.17 13.24
CA ARG A 24 -1.46 2.60 14.58
C ARG A 24 -1.12 1.11 14.51
N PHE A 25 -1.84 0.38 13.67
CA PHE A 25 -1.60 -1.05 13.46
C PHE A 25 -0.19 -1.33 12.91
N LEU A 26 0.24 -0.63 11.86
CA LEU A 26 1.58 -0.77 11.28
C LEU A 26 2.67 -0.32 12.26
N SER A 27 2.44 0.78 12.98
CA SER A 27 3.38 1.32 13.99
C SER A 27 3.65 0.32 15.11
N SER A 28 2.68 -0.54 15.47
CA SER A 28 2.89 -1.58 16.49
C SER A 28 4.02 -2.57 16.14
N MET A 29 4.39 -2.67 14.85
CA MET A 29 5.40 -3.60 14.36
C MET A 29 6.67 -2.90 13.85
N ASN A 30 6.80 -1.59 14.01
CA ASN A 30 8.03 -0.89 13.66
C ASN A 30 9.17 -1.25 14.65
N SER A 31 10.40 -0.85 14.36
CA SER A 31 11.56 -1.22 15.20
C SER A 31 11.55 -0.61 16.61
N ARG A 32 10.78 0.48 16.81
CA ARG A 32 10.60 1.12 18.12
C ARG A 32 9.66 0.29 19.00
N ASN A 33 8.53 -0.14 18.45
CA ASN A 33 7.47 -0.85 19.16
C ASN A 33 7.67 -2.37 19.20
N ALA A 34 8.41 -2.93 18.23
CA ALA A 34 8.77 -4.33 18.16
C ALA A 34 10.29 -4.54 17.93
N PRO A 35 11.14 -4.31 18.96
CA PRO A 35 12.60 -4.42 18.83
C PRO A 35 13.09 -5.79 18.34
N LYS A 36 12.37 -6.88 18.66
CA LYS A 36 12.69 -8.24 18.18
C LYS A 36 12.58 -8.41 16.66
N LEU A 37 11.87 -7.49 15.99
CA LEU A 37 11.70 -7.42 14.54
C LEU A 37 12.56 -6.31 13.91
N ALA A 38 13.39 -5.60 14.68
CA ALA A 38 14.31 -4.61 14.15
C ALA A 38 15.32 -5.27 13.18
N GLY A 39 15.58 -4.61 12.05
CA GLY A 39 16.48 -5.13 11.00
C GLY A 39 15.93 -6.33 10.21
N LYS A 40 14.75 -6.86 10.56
CA LYS A 40 14.11 -7.98 9.87
C LYS A 40 13.02 -7.48 8.92
N PRO A 41 12.86 -8.09 7.73
CA PRO A 41 11.80 -7.73 6.81
C PRO A 41 10.41 -8.05 7.41
N LYS A 42 9.51 -7.07 7.33
CA LYS A 42 8.13 -7.13 7.86
C LYS A 42 7.16 -6.93 6.70
N ILE A 43 6.56 -8.02 6.24
CA ILE A 43 5.69 -8.02 5.05
C ILE A 43 4.23 -8.06 5.50
N PHE A 44 3.43 -7.16 4.94
CA PHE A 44 2.01 -6.99 5.23
C PHE A 44 1.21 -7.12 3.93
N ILE A 45 0.28 -8.06 3.87
CA ILE A 45 -0.63 -8.22 2.74
C ILE A 45 -2.02 -7.81 3.22
N MET A 46 -2.57 -6.75 2.63
CA MET A 46 -3.81 -6.11 3.04
C MET A 46 -4.87 -6.29 1.95
N GLN A 47 -5.76 -7.25 2.17
CA GLN A 47 -6.96 -7.43 1.37
C GLN A 47 -8.12 -6.73 2.06
N ALA A 48 -8.34 -5.47 1.68
CA ALA A 48 -9.46 -4.65 2.11
C ALA A 48 -9.76 -3.58 1.06
N CYS A 49 -11.00 -3.11 1.02
CA CYS A 49 -11.32 -1.86 0.30
C CYS A 49 -10.59 -0.68 0.96
N ARG A 50 -10.31 0.36 0.18
CA ARG A 50 -9.68 1.60 0.67
C ARG A 50 -10.50 2.84 0.31
N GLY A 51 -11.75 2.62 -0.10
CA GLY A 51 -12.72 3.62 -0.47
C GLY A 51 -13.92 2.97 -1.18
N VAL A 52 -14.74 3.83 -1.77
CA VAL A 52 -16.01 3.49 -2.41
C VAL A 52 -15.94 3.54 -3.95
N PRO A 53 -15.19 4.48 -4.57
CA PRO A 53 -15.01 4.49 -6.02
C PRO A 53 -14.63 3.15 -6.64
N ILE A 54 -15.29 2.86 -7.76
CA ILE A 54 -14.97 1.76 -8.65
C ILE A 54 -14.00 2.28 -9.71
N ASP A 55 -12.92 1.54 -9.96
CA ASP A 55 -11.95 1.86 -10.99
C ASP A 55 -12.53 1.52 -12.37
N ARG A 56 -12.88 2.54 -13.14
CA ARG A 56 -13.44 2.37 -14.49
C ARG A 56 -12.29 2.39 -15.50
N PRO A 57 -12.29 1.49 -16.49
CA PRO A 57 -11.24 1.46 -17.49
C PRO A 57 -11.25 2.75 -18.32
N ASP A 58 -10.10 3.40 -18.42
CA ASP A 58 -9.88 4.40 -19.45
C ASP A 58 -9.58 3.71 -20.79
N ALA A 59 -10.15 4.21 -21.88
CA ALA A 59 -9.85 3.72 -23.21
C ALA A 59 -8.41 4.10 -23.58
N LEU A 60 -7.48 3.16 -23.48
CA LEU A 60 -6.15 3.31 -24.08
C LEU A 60 -6.30 3.20 -25.59
N PHE A 61 -6.24 4.33 -26.30
CA PHE A 61 -6.12 4.35 -27.76
C PHE A 61 -4.78 3.70 -28.14
N ASN A 62 -4.84 2.46 -28.60
CA ASN A 62 -3.68 1.77 -29.15
C ASN A 62 -3.33 2.40 -30.51
N PHE A 63 -2.34 3.29 -30.54
CA PHE A 63 -1.62 3.57 -31.77
C PHE A 63 -0.91 2.27 -32.19
N HIS A 64 -1.50 1.61 -33.18
CA HIS A 64 -1.04 0.36 -33.75
C HIS A 64 0.42 0.50 -34.20
N THR A 65 1.38 -0.03 -33.44
CA THR A 65 2.67 -0.42 -34.01
C THR A 65 2.74 -1.94 -33.97
N LYS A 66 2.76 -2.54 -35.16
CA LYS A 66 3.01 -3.96 -35.41
C LYS A 66 4.33 -4.38 -34.76
N LYS A 67 4.33 -4.78 -33.48
CA LYS A 67 5.46 -5.51 -32.88
C LYS A 67 5.14 -6.28 -31.58
N GLN A 68 3.88 -6.62 -31.32
CA GLN A 68 3.52 -7.48 -30.17
C GLN A 68 3.37 -8.98 -30.49
N SER A 69 3.54 -9.40 -31.74
CA SER A 69 3.38 -10.82 -32.13
C SER A 69 4.52 -11.76 -31.69
N GLU A 70 5.56 -11.27 -31.01
CA GLU A 70 6.70 -12.13 -30.60
C GLU A 70 6.72 -12.49 -29.11
N PHE A 71 5.87 -11.88 -28.26
CA PHE A 71 5.84 -12.19 -26.82
C PHE A 71 4.70 -13.15 -26.43
N GLN A 72 3.74 -13.38 -27.33
CA GLN A 72 2.58 -14.25 -27.10
C GLN A 72 2.82 -15.74 -27.44
N THR A 73 3.98 -16.09 -27.99
CA THR A 73 4.31 -17.47 -28.43
C THR A 73 5.06 -18.31 -27.39
N ARG A 74 5.28 -17.83 -26.16
CA ARG A 74 5.90 -18.63 -25.07
C ARG A 74 4.92 -19.22 -24.04
N PHE A 75 3.62 -19.05 -24.22
CA PHE A 75 2.62 -19.81 -23.47
C PHE A 75 2.05 -20.89 -24.39
N SER A 76 2.30 -22.15 -24.02
CA SER A 76 1.85 -23.33 -24.76
C SER A 76 0.32 -23.31 -24.96
N PRO A 77 -0.22 -23.66 -26.15
CA PRO A 77 -1.65 -23.54 -26.45
C PRO A 77 -2.59 -24.49 -25.69
N ASN A 78 -2.11 -25.32 -24.77
CA ASN A 78 -2.88 -26.46 -24.26
C ASN A 78 -3.74 -26.23 -23.01
N ASP A 79 -3.76 -25.04 -22.41
CA ASP A 79 -4.62 -24.76 -21.24
C ASP A 79 -5.90 -23.96 -21.58
N ARG A 80 -6.35 -23.97 -22.84
CA ARG A 80 -7.68 -23.47 -23.24
C ARG A 80 -8.80 -24.49 -23.02
N LYS A 81 -8.83 -25.11 -21.84
CA LYS A 81 -9.95 -25.92 -21.36
C LYS A 81 -10.23 -25.69 -19.88
N HIS A 82 -10.41 -24.44 -19.49
CA HIS A 82 -11.33 -24.12 -18.41
C HIS A 82 -12.22 -22.98 -18.87
N SER A 83 -13.34 -23.41 -19.50
CA SER A 83 -14.67 -22.83 -19.38
C SER A 83 -14.75 -21.31 -19.26
N LEU A 84 -15.36 -20.67 -20.26
CA LEU A 84 -16.35 -19.63 -20.01
C LEU A 84 -17.28 -20.17 -18.91
N VAL A 85 -17.06 -19.78 -17.66
CA VAL A 85 -18.02 -20.03 -16.59
C VAL A 85 -18.79 -18.73 -16.45
N ASP A 86 -19.94 -18.70 -17.10
CA ASP A 86 -21.00 -17.75 -16.76
C ASP A 86 -21.47 -18.08 -15.33
N HIS A 87 -21.16 -17.21 -14.38
CA HIS A 87 -21.86 -17.16 -13.10
C HIS A 87 -22.05 -15.71 -12.69
N SER A 88 -23.27 -15.26 -12.93
CA SER A 88 -23.96 -14.22 -12.18
C SER A 88 -23.58 -14.24 -10.68
N SER A 89 -23.46 -13.04 -10.13
CA SER A 89 -23.28 -12.69 -8.69
C SER A 89 -21.86 -12.32 -8.28
N PHE A 90 -21.36 -11.18 -8.78
CA PHE A 90 -20.35 -10.42 -8.03
C PHE A 90 -21.01 -9.86 -6.77
N SER A 91 -20.66 -10.40 -5.61
CA SER A 91 -20.96 -9.72 -4.35
C SER A 91 -20.04 -8.51 -4.25
N LEU A 92 -20.51 -7.36 -4.74
CA LEU A 92 -20.15 -6.09 -4.13
C LEU A 92 -20.56 -6.22 -2.66
N PHE A 93 -19.61 -6.44 -1.75
CA PHE A 93 -19.80 -5.88 -0.41
C PHE A 93 -19.70 -4.36 -0.58
N SER A 94 -20.79 -3.80 -1.11
CA SER A 94 -21.04 -2.37 -1.15
C SER A 94 -21.28 -1.95 0.29
N CYS A 95 -20.51 -0.96 0.76
CA CYS A 95 -20.68 -0.31 2.05
C CYS A 95 -21.97 0.55 2.11
N ILE A 96 -23.13 -0.01 1.74
CA ILE A 96 -24.43 0.65 1.93
C ILE A 96 -25.19 -0.16 2.98
N GLY A 97 -24.76 0.01 4.22
CA GLY A 97 -25.44 -0.47 5.42
C GLY A 97 -25.98 0.70 6.25
N LEU A 98 -26.72 1.63 5.63
CA LEU A 98 -27.57 2.58 6.34
C LEU A 98 -28.93 2.62 5.64
N LYS A 99 -29.93 2.01 6.28
CA LYS A 99 -31.34 2.29 5.99
C LYS A 99 -31.61 3.73 6.39
N SER A 100 -32.03 4.58 5.45
CA SER A 100 -32.80 5.79 5.75
C SER A 100 -34.11 5.77 4.97
N PRO A 101 -35.20 6.28 5.58
CA PRO A 101 -36.56 6.08 5.09
C PRO A 101 -36.86 6.94 3.87
N ALA A 102 -37.85 6.49 3.11
CA ALA A 102 -38.40 7.17 1.95
C ALA A 102 -38.98 8.54 2.32
N THR A 103 -38.55 9.58 1.61
CA THR A 103 -39.39 10.75 1.32
C THR A 103 -39.07 11.25 -0.09
N SER A 104 -40.11 11.26 -0.90
CA SER A 104 -40.22 11.84 -2.24
C SER A 104 -39.97 13.35 -2.21
N ALA A 105 -39.06 13.84 -3.06
CA ALA A 105 -39.10 15.20 -3.61
C ALA A 105 -38.24 15.24 -4.88
N ALA A 106 -38.88 15.56 -6.02
CA ALA A 106 -38.22 15.76 -7.30
C ALA A 106 -37.34 17.02 -7.27
N ILE A 107 -36.12 16.92 -7.81
CA ILE A 107 -35.20 18.04 -8.02
C ILE A 107 -35.02 18.22 -9.54
N PRO A 108 -35.22 19.42 -10.11
CA PRO A 108 -35.06 19.66 -11.55
C PRO A 108 -33.57 19.75 -11.96
N PRO A 109 -33.23 19.59 -13.25
CA PRO A 109 -31.85 19.54 -13.72
C PRO A 109 -31.16 20.92 -13.61
N PRO A 110 -29.84 20.96 -13.38
CA PRO A 110 -29.12 22.23 -13.23
C PRO A 110 -28.95 22.93 -14.57
N THR A 111 -29.35 24.20 -14.59
CA THR A 111 -29.10 25.17 -15.66
C THR A 111 -27.61 25.54 -15.72
N LEU A 112 -27.08 25.61 -16.95
CA LEU A 112 -25.78 26.16 -17.28
C LEU A 112 -25.72 27.65 -16.89
N ILE A 113 -24.80 28.00 -16.00
CA ILE A 113 -24.38 29.40 -15.79
C ILE A 113 -22.89 29.49 -16.08
N SER A 114 -22.58 30.13 -17.21
CA SER A 114 -21.27 30.65 -17.55
C SER A 114 -20.98 31.90 -16.72
N ALA A 115 -19.86 31.94 -16.02
CA ALA A 115 -19.22 33.20 -15.62
C ALA A 115 -17.69 33.04 -15.58
N PRO A 116 -16.92 34.03 -16.07
CA PRO A 116 -15.49 33.90 -16.32
C PRO A 116 -14.66 34.15 -15.06
N PHE A 117 -13.58 33.38 -14.89
CA PHE A 117 -12.53 33.65 -13.90
C PHE A 117 -11.52 34.67 -14.46
N PRO A 118 -11.16 35.74 -13.72
CA PRO A 118 -10.12 36.68 -14.13
C PRO A 118 -8.72 36.14 -13.78
N LEU A 119 -7.80 36.27 -14.73
CA LEU A 119 -6.36 36.09 -14.54
C LEU A 119 -5.76 37.35 -13.88
N PRO A 120 -4.78 37.21 -12.97
CA PRO A 120 -3.84 38.28 -12.70
C PRO A 120 -2.52 38.05 -13.45
N ASN A 121 -2.20 38.97 -14.36
CA ASN A 121 -0.86 39.23 -14.85
C ASN A 121 -0.06 40.00 -13.77
N THR A 122 1.12 39.51 -13.43
CA THR A 122 2.26 40.35 -13.01
C THR A 122 3.55 39.58 -13.25
N SER A 123 4.41 40.11 -14.11
CA SER A 123 5.85 39.78 -14.18
C SER A 123 6.56 40.28 -12.90
N PRO A 124 7.73 39.75 -12.50
CA PRO A 124 8.99 40.30 -13.03
C PRO A 124 10.24 39.37 -13.03
N SER A 125 11.23 39.81 -13.83
CA SER A 125 12.70 39.77 -13.63
C SER A 125 13.43 38.56 -13.02
N THR A 126 14.45 38.16 -13.78
CA THR A 126 15.68 37.44 -13.42
C THR A 126 16.34 37.84 -12.09
N SER A 127 16.69 36.86 -11.23
CA SER A 127 18.07 36.63 -10.70
C SER A 127 18.11 35.49 -9.66
N THR A 128 18.96 34.51 -9.95
CA THR A 128 19.98 33.88 -9.07
C THR A 128 19.64 33.37 -7.64
N GLN A 129 19.90 32.06 -7.48
CA GLN A 129 20.41 31.31 -6.30
C GLN A 129 19.47 30.72 -5.20
N SER A 130 19.67 29.40 -5.03
CA SER A 130 19.78 28.62 -3.78
C SER A 130 18.53 28.18 -2.99
N SER A 131 18.27 26.86 -3.12
CA SER A 131 17.97 25.89 -2.05
C SER A 131 17.60 26.44 -0.66
N THR A 132 16.36 26.20 -0.21
CA THR A 132 16.08 25.75 1.16
C THR A 132 14.65 25.19 1.27
N TYR A 133 14.58 23.91 1.61
CA TYR A 133 13.34 23.19 1.91
C TYR A 133 12.84 23.56 3.31
N CYS A 134 11.55 23.90 3.36
CA CYS A 134 10.63 24.18 4.47
C CYS A 134 11.15 24.09 5.93
N ASN A 135 11.00 25.20 6.64
CA ASN A 135 11.15 25.35 8.10
C ASN A 135 9.81 25.88 8.66
N ARG A 136 9.53 25.59 9.96
CA ARG A 136 8.42 26.04 10.84
C ARG A 136 7.27 25.00 11.00
N GLN A 137 6.83 24.57 12.19
CA GLN A 137 6.79 25.19 13.53
C GLN A 137 7.19 24.21 14.66
N HIS A 138 8.03 24.69 15.59
CA HIS A 138 8.21 24.13 16.93
C HIS A 138 7.14 24.74 17.85
N GLN A 139 6.41 23.89 18.57
CA GLN A 139 5.64 24.27 19.74
C GLN A 139 6.39 23.76 20.98
N SER A 140 6.66 24.69 21.89
CA SER A 140 7.44 24.54 23.11
C SER A 140 6.76 23.61 24.12
N TYR A 141 7.48 22.59 24.62
CA TYR A 141 7.21 21.99 25.92
C TYR A 141 8.43 22.17 26.81
N ASN A 142 8.18 22.78 27.96
CA ASN A 142 9.09 23.08 29.04
C ASN A 142 9.16 21.85 29.95
N GLU A 143 10.32 21.20 30.07
CA GLU A 143 10.58 20.21 31.11
C GLU A 143 11.73 20.70 31.99
N GLN A 144 11.37 21.15 33.19
CA GLN A 144 12.27 21.43 34.30
C GLN A 144 12.91 20.12 34.79
N SER A 145 14.25 20.04 34.72
CA SER A 145 15.05 19.01 35.40
C SER A 145 15.08 19.25 36.91
N PRO A 146 14.97 18.23 37.78
CA PRO A 146 15.33 18.36 39.18
C PRO A 146 16.85 18.22 39.38
N ALA A 147 17.30 18.85 40.47
CA ALA A 147 18.68 19.15 40.84
C ALA A 147 19.59 17.92 41.02
N LYS A 148 20.89 18.15 40.76
CA LYS A 148 21.98 17.22 41.06
C LYS A 148 22.33 17.31 42.54
N GLU A 149 22.21 16.19 43.26
CA GLU A 149 22.91 16.00 44.54
C GLU A 149 24.35 15.56 44.26
N THR A 150 25.29 16.32 44.80
CA THR A 150 26.74 16.05 44.74
C THR A 150 27.13 15.11 45.87
N VAL A 151 27.49 13.87 45.54
CA VAL A 151 28.28 13.00 46.44
C VAL A 151 29.70 12.95 45.89
N ASN A 152 30.63 13.49 46.66
CA ASN A 152 32.06 13.44 46.40
C ASN A 152 32.59 12.06 46.81
N GLU A 153 32.85 11.18 45.86
CA GLU A 153 33.69 10.00 46.07
C GLU A 153 34.88 10.00 45.12
N SER A 154 36.07 9.98 45.72
CA SER A 154 37.37 9.95 45.05
C SER A 154 37.56 8.62 44.30
N HIS A 155 37.53 8.67 42.98
CA HIS A 155 37.80 7.50 42.13
C HIS A 155 39.31 7.28 41.94
N PRO A 156 39.82 6.04 42.07
CA PRO A 156 41.22 5.73 41.82
C PRO A 156 41.56 5.81 40.33
N LYS A 157 42.82 6.16 40.02
CA LYS A 157 43.38 6.08 38.66
C LYS A 157 43.31 4.64 38.17
N GLY A 158 42.43 4.34 37.23
CA GLY A 158 42.25 3.00 36.67
C GLY A 158 41.80 3.04 35.23
N VAL A 159 42.70 2.60 34.35
CA VAL A 159 42.51 2.03 33.00
C VAL A 159 41.43 2.70 32.12
N GLU A 160 41.87 3.44 31.10
CA GLU A 160 40.97 3.83 29.99
C GLU A 160 40.31 2.55 29.43
N PRO A 161 38.96 2.44 29.43
CA PRO A 161 38.33 1.36 28.72
C PRO A 161 38.56 1.61 27.23
N ASP A 162 39.23 0.66 26.58
CA ASP A 162 39.38 0.57 25.14
C ASP A 162 38.00 0.83 24.48
N ARG A 163 37.76 2.08 24.06
CA ARG A 163 36.52 2.49 23.40
C ARG A 163 36.54 1.85 22.03
N LYS A 164 36.22 0.56 21.97
CA LYS A 164 35.60 -0.04 20.79
C LYS A 164 34.32 0.75 20.57
N LEU A 165 34.44 1.76 19.72
CA LEU A 165 33.40 2.67 19.31
C LEU A 165 32.33 1.83 18.61
N TYR A 166 31.41 1.28 19.40
CA TYR A 166 30.23 0.62 18.87
C TYR A 166 29.51 1.68 18.05
N LYS A 167 29.56 1.53 16.73
CA LYS A 167 28.89 2.43 15.82
C LYS A 167 27.40 2.22 16.03
N VAL A 168 26.76 3.08 16.82
CA VAL A 168 25.32 3.06 17.01
C VAL A 168 24.69 3.36 15.65
N VAL A 169 24.21 2.32 14.96
CA VAL A 169 23.50 2.47 13.69
C VAL A 169 22.11 3.00 14.01
N LYS A 170 21.83 4.24 13.60
CA LYS A 170 20.52 4.88 13.75
C LYS A 170 19.72 4.64 12.49
N GLU A 171 18.59 3.94 12.61
CA GLU A 171 17.69 3.63 11.49
C GLU A 171 16.30 4.23 11.73
N PRO A 172 15.55 4.58 10.68
CA PRO A 172 14.14 4.96 10.81
C PRO A 172 13.33 3.84 11.47
N SER A 173 12.33 4.19 12.30
CA SER A 173 11.52 3.19 13.01
C SER A 173 10.82 2.24 12.04
N ASP A 174 10.31 2.77 10.93
CA ASP A 174 9.48 2.04 9.97
C ASP A 174 10.31 1.37 8.87
N ALA A 175 11.63 1.28 9.06
CA ALA A 175 12.51 0.57 8.15
C ALA A 175 12.17 -0.93 8.10
N ASP A 176 12.45 -1.53 6.94
CA ASP A 176 12.27 -2.96 6.67
C ASP A 176 10.79 -3.38 6.72
N MET A 177 9.86 -2.50 6.33
CA MET A 177 8.44 -2.79 6.21
C MET A 177 8.00 -2.74 4.73
N LEU A 178 7.22 -3.72 4.29
CA LEU A 178 6.60 -3.77 2.97
C LEU A 178 5.11 -3.99 3.13
N ILE A 179 4.30 -3.05 2.63
CA ILE A 179 2.85 -3.15 2.68
C ILE A 179 2.31 -3.31 1.27
N CYS A 180 1.50 -4.34 1.06
CA CYS A 180 0.89 -4.69 -0.20
C CYS A 180 -0.63 -4.55 -0.05
N TYR A 181 -1.20 -3.51 -0.65
CA TYR A 181 -2.64 -3.28 -0.68
C TYR A 181 -3.25 -3.91 -1.92
N ALA A 182 -4.42 -4.53 -1.75
CA ALA A 182 -5.16 -5.10 -2.86
C ALA A 182 -5.63 -4.07 -3.90
N THR A 183 -5.72 -2.80 -3.52
CA THR A 183 -6.21 -1.71 -4.36
C THR A 183 -5.53 -0.39 -3.99
N THR A 184 -5.53 0.56 -4.93
CA THR A 184 -5.07 1.94 -4.72
C THR A 184 -5.94 2.68 -3.71
N PRO A 185 -5.45 3.79 -3.15
CA PRO A 185 -6.20 4.54 -2.15
C PRO A 185 -7.49 5.07 -2.76
N ASN A 186 -8.58 5.09 -2.00
CA ASN A 186 -9.92 5.48 -2.41
C ASN A 186 -10.68 4.49 -3.31
N TYR A 187 -10.12 3.35 -3.69
CA TYR A 187 -10.82 2.38 -4.54
C TYR A 187 -11.31 1.15 -3.78
N VAL A 188 -12.30 0.49 -4.37
CA VAL A 188 -12.78 -0.83 -3.91
C VAL A 188 -11.77 -1.94 -4.24
N SER A 189 -11.87 -3.05 -3.52
CA SER A 189 -11.18 -4.29 -3.86
C SER A 189 -12.19 -5.41 -4.09
N TRP A 190 -12.02 -6.15 -5.19
CA TRP A 190 -13.00 -7.11 -5.69
C TRP A 190 -12.81 -8.51 -5.11
N ARG A 191 -13.96 -9.16 -4.83
CA ARG A 191 -14.06 -10.55 -4.41
C ARG A 191 -15.17 -11.26 -5.17
N ASN A 192 -14.86 -12.44 -5.70
CA ASN A 192 -15.85 -13.38 -6.18
C ASN A 192 -16.17 -14.40 -5.05
N SER A 193 -17.44 -14.77 -4.90
CA SER A 193 -17.91 -15.68 -3.85
C SER A 193 -17.40 -17.11 -4.01
N MET A 194 -17.18 -17.55 -5.25
CA MET A 194 -16.72 -18.91 -5.58
C MET A 194 -15.20 -18.98 -5.65
N ASN A 195 -14.58 -18.01 -6.35
CA ASN A 195 -13.16 -18.08 -6.68
C ASN A 195 -12.27 -17.29 -5.69
N GLY A 196 -12.86 -16.45 -4.84
CA GLY A 196 -12.13 -15.57 -3.93
C GLY A 196 -11.74 -14.23 -4.55
N THR A 197 -10.77 -13.55 -3.96
CA THR A 197 -10.34 -12.20 -4.37
C THR A 197 -9.31 -12.24 -5.49
N TRP A 198 -9.39 -11.32 -6.45
CA TRP A 198 -8.45 -11.23 -7.58
C TRP A 198 -7.00 -11.08 -7.11
N PHE A 199 -6.79 -10.26 -6.08
CA PHE A 199 -5.46 -9.97 -5.52
C PHE A 199 -4.82 -11.18 -4.85
N VAL A 200 -5.51 -11.84 -3.91
CA VAL A 200 -4.93 -12.99 -3.19
C VAL A 200 -4.69 -14.17 -4.13
N GLN A 201 -5.60 -14.43 -5.07
CA GLN A 201 -5.39 -15.46 -6.10
C GLN A 201 -4.11 -15.19 -6.90
N SER A 202 -3.95 -13.95 -7.38
CA SER A 202 -2.75 -13.54 -8.13
C SER A 202 -1.47 -13.66 -7.29
N ILE A 203 -1.52 -13.31 -6.00
CA ILE A 203 -0.38 -13.53 -5.09
C ILE A 203 -0.01 -15.00 -5.03
N CYS A 204 -0.98 -15.87 -4.76
CA CYS A 204 -0.73 -17.30 -4.64
C CYS A 204 -0.12 -17.85 -5.94
N GLU A 205 -0.71 -17.53 -7.09
CA GLU A 205 -0.23 -18.01 -8.38
C GLU A 205 1.20 -17.52 -8.69
N VAL A 206 1.46 -16.22 -8.53
CA VAL A 206 2.78 -15.64 -8.80
C VAL A 206 3.82 -16.22 -7.85
N PHE A 207 3.52 -16.29 -6.55
CA PHE A 207 4.49 -16.75 -5.55
C PHE A 207 4.82 -18.23 -5.76
N SER A 208 3.82 -19.07 -6.06
CA SER A 208 4.06 -20.48 -6.39
C SER A 208 4.97 -20.68 -7.60
N LYS A 209 4.97 -19.75 -8.56
CA LYS A 209 5.79 -19.84 -9.79
C LYS A 209 7.15 -19.17 -9.68
N HIS A 210 7.28 -18.11 -8.87
CA HIS A 210 8.42 -17.19 -8.93
C HIS A 210 9.19 -17.03 -7.59
N ALA A 211 8.70 -17.56 -6.47
CA ALA A 211 9.34 -17.35 -5.17
C ALA A 211 10.75 -17.95 -5.03
N ALA A 212 11.10 -18.92 -5.90
CA ALA A 212 12.42 -19.53 -5.96
C ALA A 212 13.50 -18.62 -6.56
N ASN A 213 13.12 -17.67 -7.43
CA ASN A 213 14.08 -16.95 -8.28
C ASN A 213 13.88 -15.43 -8.35
N GLU A 214 12.75 -14.91 -7.88
CA GLU A 214 12.46 -13.47 -7.88
C GLU A 214 12.35 -12.90 -6.46
N ASP A 215 12.75 -11.64 -6.31
CA ASP A 215 12.51 -10.91 -5.08
C ASP A 215 11.03 -10.49 -4.98
N ILE A 216 10.57 -10.26 -3.76
CA ILE A 216 9.16 -9.97 -3.50
C ILE A 216 8.63 -8.72 -4.23
N VAL A 217 9.43 -7.69 -4.46
CA VAL A 217 8.97 -6.47 -5.16
C VAL A 217 8.73 -6.78 -6.64
N THR A 218 9.62 -7.56 -7.24
CA THR A 218 9.45 -8.07 -8.61
C THR A 218 8.19 -8.95 -8.72
N MET A 219 8.00 -9.89 -7.78
CA MET A 219 6.78 -10.72 -7.75
C MET A 219 5.51 -9.88 -7.58
N LEU A 220 5.50 -8.91 -6.68
CA LEU A 220 4.34 -8.02 -6.50
C LEU A 220 4.08 -7.15 -7.74
N THR A 221 5.10 -6.84 -8.53
CA THR A 221 4.93 -6.15 -9.82
C THR A 221 4.22 -7.06 -10.83
N ARG A 222 4.52 -8.37 -10.82
CA ARG A 222 3.77 -9.36 -11.60
C ARG A 222 2.34 -9.49 -11.12
N VAL A 223 2.09 -9.47 -9.81
CA VAL A 223 0.74 -9.45 -9.23
C VAL A 223 -0.02 -8.22 -9.73
N ASN A 224 0.58 -7.02 -9.71
CA ASN A 224 -0.07 -5.81 -10.23
C ASN A 224 -0.47 -5.98 -11.70
N LYS A 225 0.45 -6.50 -12.53
CA LYS A 225 0.18 -6.81 -13.93
C LYS A 225 -0.97 -7.80 -14.08
N GLN A 226 -0.95 -8.89 -13.32
CA GLN A 226 -1.97 -9.93 -13.40
C GLN A 226 -3.35 -9.41 -13.01
N VAL A 227 -3.46 -8.69 -11.89
CA VAL A 227 -4.74 -8.13 -11.43
C VAL A 227 -5.31 -7.14 -12.45
N ALA A 228 -4.47 -6.25 -12.99
CA ALA A 228 -4.91 -5.22 -13.94
C ALA A 228 -5.35 -5.79 -15.30
N HIS A 229 -4.68 -6.84 -15.79
CA HIS A 229 -4.92 -7.38 -17.12
C HIS A 229 -5.92 -8.54 -17.16
N VAL A 230 -5.87 -9.47 -16.20
CA VAL A 230 -6.66 -10.70 -16.25
C VAL A 230 -8.09 -10.50 -15.77
N TYR A 231 -8.30 -9.59 -14.81
CA TYR A 231 -9.58 -9.45 -14.15
C TYR A 231 -10.37 -8.23 -14.61
N GLU A 232 -11.67 -8.41 -14.70
CA GLU A 232 -12.63 -7.36 -15.03
C GLU A 232 -14.00 -7.73 -14.47
N SER A 233 -14.73 -6.73 -13.98
CA SER A 233 -16.09 -6.92 -13.48
C SER A 233 -17.05 -7.10 -14.66
N SER A 234 -17.71 -8.25 -14.77
CA SER A 234 -18.65 -8.50 -15.87
C SER A 234 -19.86 -7.55 -15.89
N SER A 235 -20.21 -6.97 -14.74
CA SER A 235 -21.37 -6.07 -14.63
C SER A 235 -21.05 -4.61 -14.96
N THR A 236 -19.80 -4.18 -14.81
CA THR A 236 -19.42 -2.76 -14.91
C THR A 236 -18.22 -2.49 -15.81
N GLY A 237 -17.54 -3.53 -16.29
CA GLY A 237 -16.23 -3.42 -16.95
C GLY A 237 -15.11 -2.94 -16.01
N ALA A 238 -15.38 -2.85 -14.71
CA ALA A 238 -14.45 -2.26 -13.75
C ALA A 238 -13.15 -3.06 -13.62
N LYS A 239 -12.07 -2.32 -13.39
CA LYS A 239 -10.72 -2.83 -13.21
C LYS A 239 -10.31 -2.74 -11.73
N GLN A 240 -9.09 -3.17 -11.46
CA GLN A 240 -8.45 -3.06 -10.16
C GLN A 240 -6.94 -3.00 -10.38
N ILE A 241 -6.27 -2.14 -9.60
CA ILE A 241 -4.81 -2.09 -9.56
C ILE A 241 -4.35 -2.15 -8.08
N PRO A 242 -3.60 -3.19 -7.68
CA PRO A 242 -3.00 -3.25 -6.35
C PRO A 242 -1.86 -2.24 -6.22
N GLU A 243 -1.53 -1.89 -4.97
CA GLU A 243 -0.48 -0.93 -4.64
C GLU A 243 0.51 -1.57 -3.66
N MET A 244 1.81 -1.33 -3.84
CA MET A 244 2.81 -1.70 -2.85
C MET A 244 3.55 -0.47 -2.33
N ALA A 245 3.74 -0.39 -1.02
CA ALA A 245 4.52 0.63 -0.32
C ALA A 245 5.74 -0.03 0.35
N SER A 246 6.90 0.05 -0.30
CA SER A 246 8.14 -0.56 0.18
C SER A 246 8.99 0.41 0.98
N ARG A 247 9.39 -0.01 2.18
CA ARG A 247 10.45 0.59 3.01
C ARG A 247 11.57 -0.43 3.27
N LEU A 248 11.68 -1.44 2.39
CA LEU A 248 12.76 -2.43 2.45
C LEU A 248 14.08 -1.80 2.00
N ARG A 249 15.18 -2.15 2.67
CA ARG A 249 16.53 -1.65 2.35
C ARG A 249 17.38 -2.66 1.60
N LYS A 250 16.86 -3.88 1.40
CA LYS A 250 17.52 -5.00 0.71
C LYS A 250 16.48 -5.75 -0.12
N LYS A 251 16.94 -6.45 -1.16
CA LYS A 251 16.10 -7.42 -1.85
C LYS A 251 15.73 -8.55 -0.89
N PHE A 252 14.49 -9.00 -0.97
CA PHE A 252 13.97 -10.08 -0.13
C PHE A 252 13.50 -11.23 -1.02
N TYR A 253 14.14 -12.38 -0.87
CA TYR A 253 13.85 -13.63 -1.56
C TYR A 253 13.35 -14.66 -0.55
N PHE A 254 12.47 -15.57 -0.99
CA PHE A 254 11.91 -16.61 -0.12
C PHE A 254 12.70 -17.91 -0.14
N PHE A 255 13.31 -18.26 -1.29
CA PHE A 255 14.06 -19.50 -1.48
C PHE A 255 13.33 -20.77 -0.96
N PRO A 256 12.07 -21.02 -1.39
CA PRO A 256 11.33 -22.22 -0.99
C PRO A 256 12.10 -23.51 -1.35
N GLY A 257 12.09 -24.48 -0.44
CA GLY A 257 12.72 -25.79 -0.65
C GLY A 257 14.22 -25.86 -0.34
N ILE A 258 14.82 -24.77 0.15
CA ILE A 258 16.14 -24.84 0.79
C ILE A 258 15.90 -25.03 2.28
N ASP A 259 16.01 -26.28 2.75
CA ASP A 259 16.07 -26.56 4.18
C ASP A 259 17.44 -26.10 4.68
N THR A 260 17.47 -25.09 5.54
CA THR A 260 18.68 -24.73 6.27
C THR A 260 18.81 -25.70 7.44
N GLU A 261 19.43 -26.85 7.20
CA GLU A 261 20.05 -27.65 8.26
C GLU A 261 21.31 -26.95 8.81
#